data_AF-A0A2I1GFL5-F1
#
_entry.id   AF-A0A2I1GFL5-F1
#
_cell.length_a   1.000
_cell.length_b   1.000
_cell.length_c   1.000
_cell.angle_alpha   90.00
_cell.angle_beta   90.00
_cell.angle_gamma   90.00
#
_symmetry.space_group_name_H-M   'P 1'
#
loop_
_entity.id
_entity.type
_entity.pdbx_description
1 polymer ?
#
loop_
_entity_poly.entity_id
_entity_poly.type
_entity_poly.pdbx_seq_one_letter_code
_entity_poly.pdbx_strand_id
1 'polypeptide(L)'
;AFEYFGVYFAIIISVGKKIFSFLIVLFIIVISFAHAFYILLLPRSEFSLEQYNINSDDPNNPWKLAPSYNQIIDNNGNINSNPSMIQIPDKNTNMFMDIRTSLFAMYLFLAGDSSALSNWEYTENPSIAVLIVLFSLLVVVYLMNLLIGLLNIEIGEDNNRVSYLIQKAEILAEIELFYLLPHQRRWRTWFPEVIHYYADADKARIEIERLIENGEWDTKEFTELRKILLEDLQIKHNPIDNEVILEKLKSNDEKLEKLKSNDEKLEKLKSNDEILEKLKSNDKILEKLKSNDEKLENLEKKLEKLGKLLEEIHAK
;
A
#
# COMPACT_ATOMS: atom_id res chain seq x y z
N ALA A 1 25.97 28.81 -1.90
CA ALA A 1 24.97 28.70 -0.82
C ALA A 1 23.70 27.99 -1.31
N PHE A 2 22.99 28.53 -2.31
CA PHE A 2 21.73 27.94 -2.82
C PHE A 2 21.87 26.53 -3.43
N GLU A 3 23.00 26.21 -4.07
CA GLU A 3 23.20 24.89 -4.70
C GLU A 3 23.28 23.75 -3.68
N TYR A 4 23.93 23.98 -2.53
CA TYR A 4 24.01 22.99 -1.45
C TYR A 4 22.62 22.66 -0.89
N PHE A 5 21.81 23.68 -0.56
CA PHE A 5 20.44 23.46 -0.12
C PHE A 5 19.55 22.90 -1.23
N GLY A 6 19.79 23.28 -2.48
CA GLY A 6 19.05 22.82 -3.65
C GLY A 6 19.12 21.30 -3.83
N VAL A 7 20.29 20.69 -3.59
CA VAL A 7 20.43 19.23 -3.63
C VAL A 7 19.59 18.54 -2.56
N TYR A 8 19.56 19.07 -1.33
CA TYR A 8 18.70 18.50 -0.28
C TYR A 8 17.21 18.65 -0.59
N PHE A 9 16.78 19.81 -1.09
CA PHE A 9 15.39 19.99 -1.53
C PHE A 9 15.02 19.04 -2.66
N ALA A 10 15.94 18.82 -3.60
CA ALA A 10 15.74 17.90 -4.69
C ALA A 10 15.53 16.46 -4.18
N ILE A 11 16.35 16.02 -3.23
CA ILE A 11 16.17 14.72 -2.59
C ILE A 11 14.81 14.64 -1.88
N ILE A 12 14.46 15.64 -1.06
CA ILE A 12 13.20 15.65 -0.30
C ILE A 12 11.98 15.54 -1.23
N ILE A 13 11.94 16.33 -2.31
CA ILE A 13 10.83 16.35 -3.25
C ILE A 13 10.75 15.04 -4.03
N SER A 14 11.88 14.55 -4.56
CA SER A 14 11.92 13.32 -5.35
C SER A 14 11.50 12.11 -4.52
N VAL A 15 12.12 11.93 -3.35
CA VAL A 15 11.79 10.87 -2.41
C VAL A 15 10.31 10.98 -2.01
N GLY A 16 9.83 12.18 -1.69
CA GLY A 16 8.44 12.45 -1.37
C GLY A 16 7.47 11.99 -2.47
N LYS A 17 7.75 12.29 -3.75
CA LYS A 17 6.94 11.83 -4.89
C LYS A 17 6.91 10.29 -4.95
N LYS A 18 8.04 9.61 -4.73
CA LYS A 18 8.14 8.14 -4.80
C LYS A 18 7.41 7.45 -3.63
N ILE A 19 7.54 7.95 -2.41
CA ILE A 19 6.88 7.35 -1.22
C ILE A 19 5.41 7.76 -1.05
N PHE A 20 4.88 8.68 -1.85
CA PHE A 20 3.53 9.21 -1.69
C PHE A 20 2.45 8.13 -1.71
N SER A 21 2.56 7.16 -2.63
CA SER A 21 1.62 6.02 -2.72
C SER A 21 1.63 5.19 -1.43
N PHE A 22 2.80 4.97 -0.85
CA PHE A 22 2.94 4.25 0.41
C PHE A 22 2.27 5.00 1.57
N LEU A 23 2.44 6.34 1.65
CA LEU A 23 1.81 7.16 2.68
C LEU A 23 0.28 7.10 2.62
N ILE A 24 -0.31 7.01 1.42
CA ILE A 24 -1.77 6.83 1.26
C ILE A 24 -2.21 5.49 1.86
N VAL A 25 -1.49 4.40 1.56
CA VAL A 25 -1.80 3.07 2.11
C VAL A 25 -1.71 3.08 3.64
N LEU A 26 -0.63 3.65 4.18
CA LEU A 26 -0.45 3.82 5.62
C LEU A 26 -1.62 4.60 6.24
N PHE A 27 -2.03 5.71 5.62
CA PHE A 27 -3.12 6.55 6.11
C PHE A 27 -4.47 5.79 6.14
N ILE A 28 -4.79 5.01 5.10
CA ILE A 28 -5.99 4.18 5.06
C ILE A 28 -5.98 3.13 6.18
N ILE A 29 -4.83 2.50 6.42
CA ILE A 29 -4.68 1.52 7.50
C ILE A 29 -4.89 2.19 8.86
N VAL A 30 -4.24 3.33 9.11
CA VAL A 30 -4.40 4.08 10.37
C VAL A 30 -5.85 4.49 10.61
N ILE A 31 -6.55 4.98 9.58
CA ILE A 31 -8.00 5.29 9.68
C ILE A 31 -8.81 4.05 10.03
N SER A 32 -8.51 2.91 9.39
CA SER A 32 -9.24 1.66 9.62
C SER A 32 -9.12 1.19 11.06
N PHE A 33 -7.91 1.24 11.63
CA PHE A 33 -7.68 0.92 13.04
C PHE A 33 -8.28 1.96 13.98
N ALA A 34 -8.16 3.26 13.68
CA ALA A 34 -8.79 4.32 14.46
C ALA A 34 -10.30 4.14 14.54
N HIS A 35 -10.93 3.76 13.43
CA HIS A 35 -12.36 3.48 13.38
C HIS A 35 -12.72 2.20 14.17
N ALA A 36 -11.89 1.15 14.11
CA ALA A 36 -12.09 -0.07 14.89
C ALA A 36 -12.00 0.20 16.40
N PHE A 37 -10.97 0.92 16.85
CA PHE A 37 -10.84 1.34 18.25
C PHE A 37 -11.95 2.29 18.67
N TYR A 38 -12.35 3.22 17.80
CA TYR A 38 -13.51 4.10 18.05
C TYR A 38 -14.76 3.27 18.36
N ILE A 39 -15.14 2.31 17.52
CA ILE A 39 -16.32 1.48 17.77
C ILE A 39 -16.19 0.66 19.06
N LEU A 40 -15.00 0.14 19.35
CA LEU A 40 -14.75 -0.72 20.49
C LEU A 40 -14.75 0.04 21.83
N LEU A 41 -14.20 1.26 21.82
CA LEU A 41 -13.91 2.08 23.01
C LEU A 41 -14.86 3.27 23.19
N LEU A 42 -15.85 3.42 22.30
CA LEU A 42 -16.92 4.40 22.45
C LEU A 42 -17.76 4.11 23.70
N PRO A 43 -17.98 5.10 24.59
CA PRO A 43 -18.97 4.97 25.66
C PRO A 43 -20.37 4.78 25.07
N ARG A 44 -21.08 3.76 25.53
CA ARG A 44 -22.44 3.42 25.11
C ARG A 44 -23.51 4.06 25.99
N SER A 45 -23.14 4.43 27.20
CA SER A 45 -24.02 5.08 28.16
C SER A 45 -23.91 6.61 28.09
N GLU A 46 -25.01 7.30 28.40
CA GLU A 46 -24.96 8.76 28.59
C GLU A 46 -24.10 9.09 29.80
N PHE A 47 -23.11 9.96 29.60
CA PHE A 47 -22.22 10.44 30.66
C PHE A 47 -22.08 11.97 30.57
N SER A 48 -21.76 12.59 31.70
CA SER A 48 -21.38 14.00 31.79
C SER A 48 -20.01 14.08 32.47
N LEU A 49 -19.12 14.92 31.97
CA LEU A 49 -17.81 15.15 32.61
C LEU A 49 -17.93 16.03 33.88
N GLU A 50 -19.01 16.79 34.01
CA GLU A 50 -19.24 17.67 35.17
C GLU A 50 -19.92 16.95 36.33
N GLN A 51 -20.66 15.88 36.02
CA GLN A 51 -21.42 15.12 37.00
C GLN A 51 -20.88 13.70 37.12
N TYR A 52 -20.43 13.37 38.34
CA TYR A 52 -19.98 12.03 38.68
C TYR A 52 -21.08 11.00 38.41
N ASN A 53 -20.80 10.04 37.54
CA ASN A 53 -21.73 8.97 37.19
C ASN A 53 -20.98 7.65 36.92
N ILE A 54 -20.99 6.74 37.91
CA ILE A 54 -20.44 5.36 37.80
C ILE A 54 -21.56 4.30 37.72
N ASN A 55 -22.82 4.69 37.81
CA ASN A 55 -23.95 3.74 37.81
C ASN A 55 -24.23 3.12 36.42
N SER A 56 -23.42 3.44 35.41
CA SER A 56 -23.44 2.79 34.10
C SER A 56 -22.60 1.51 34.14
N ASP A 57 -23.15 0.38 33.71
CA ASP A 57 -22.39 -0.87 33.48
C ASP A 57 -21.36 -0.75 32.33
N ASP A 58 -21.32 0.39 31.66
CA ASP A 58 -20.41 0.70 30.57
C ASP A 58 -18.94 0.74 31.05
N PRO A 59 -18.05 -0.10 30.50
CA PRO A 59 -16.62 -0.11 30.84
C PRO A 59 -15.86 1.07 30.22
N ASN A 60 -16.38 1.70 29.17
CA ASN A 60 -15.70 2.78 28.43
C ASN A 60 -16.02 4.18 28.97
N ASN A 61 -16.84 4.28 30.02
CA ASN A 61 -17.19 5.56 30.64
C ASN A 61 -15.93 6.23 31.22
N PRO A 62 -15.64 7.50 30.87
CA PRO A 62 -14.47 8.23 31.36
C PRO A 62 -14.28 8.22 32.89
N TRP A 63 -15.37 8.19 33.66
CA TRP A 63 -15.31 8.13 35.13
C TRP A 63 -14.76 6.82 35.68
N LYS A 64 -14.88 5.70 34.96
CA LYS A 64 -14.27 4.42 35.34
C LYS A 64 -12.81 4.32 34.91
N LEU A 65 -12.46 5.00 33.82
CA LEU A 65 -11.10 5.03 33.28
C LEU A 65 -10.20 6.03 34.02
N ALA A 66 -10.79 7.00 34.72
CA ALA A 66 -10.04 7.97 35.50
C ALA A 66 -9.27 7.29 36.65
N PRO A 67 -8.01 7.68 36.91
CA PRO A 67 -7.23 7.10 37.98
C PRO A 67 -7.87 7.37 39.34
N SER A 68 -7.91 6.33 40.15
CA SER A 68 -8.38 6.37 41.54
C SER A 68 -7.20 6.26 42.50
N TYR A 69 -7.20 7.09 43.54
CA TYR A 69 -6.14 7.17 44.53
C TYR A 69 -6.68 6.73 45.89
N ASN A 70 -6.04 5.72 46.46
CA ASN A 70 -6.34 5.24 47.80
C ASN A 70 -5.62 6.09 48.84
N GLN A 71 -6.31 6.49 49.91
CA GLN A 71 -5.67 7.19 51.03
C GLN A 71 -4.92 6.21 51.94
N ILE A 72 -3.60 6.39 52.05
CA ILE A 72 -2.75 5.67 53.01
C ILE A 72 -2.79 6.46 54.33
N ILE A 73 -3.26 5.84 55.42
CA ILE A 73 -3.48 6.56 56.70
C ILE A 73 -2.25 6.54 57.60
N ASP A 74 -1.42 5.49 57.54
CA ASP A 74 -0.27 5.31 58.42
C ASP A 74 0.99 4.86 57.66
N ASN A 75 2.17 5.09 58.25
CA ASN A 75 3.46 4.64 57.73
C ASN A 75 3.60 3.09 57.68
N ASN A 76 2.59 2.36 58.19
CA ASN A 76 2.54 0.90 58.21
C ASN A 76 1.84 0.33 56.96
N GLY A 77 1.36 1.18 56.06
CA GLY A 77 0.74 0.77 54.80
C GLY A 77 -0.73 0.35 54.92
N ASN A 78 -1.41 0.67 56.03
CA ASN A 78 -2.86 0.45 56.11
C ASN A 78 -3.58 1.47 55.22
N ILE A 79 -4.28 0.92 54.22
CA ILE A 79 -5.14 1.67 53.31
C ILE A 79 -6.49 1.88 53.99
N ASN A 80 -6.98 3.12 54.06
CA ASN A 80 -8.36 3.36 54.49
C ASN A 80 -9.31 2.69 53.50
N SER A 81 -10.24 1.88 53.97
CA SER A 81 -11.17 1.18 53.08
C SER A 81 -12.11 2.14 52.32
N ASN A 82 -12.28 3.40 52.76
CA ASN A 82 -13.27 4.35 52.21
C ASN A 82 -12.86 5.84 52.30
N PRO A 83 -11.78 6.29 51.64
CA PRO A 83 -12.00 7.32 50.62
C PRO A 83 -11.03 7.17 49.44
N SER A 84 -11.57 6.74 48.30
CA SER A 84 -10.91 6.84 47.00
C SER A 84 -11.14 8.23 46.42
N MET A 85 -10.06 8.99 46.19
CA MET A 85 -10.15 10.22 45.39
C MET A 85 -10.05 9.83 43.91
N ILE A 86 -11.03 10.22 43.10
CA ILE A 86 -11.02 9.96 41.66
C ILE A 86 -10.64 11.26 40.95
N GLN A 87 -9.70 11.20 40.01
CA GLN A 87 -9.40 12.35 39.17
C GLN A 87 -10.63 12.71 38.32
N ILE A 88 -10.97 13.99 38.24
CA ILE A 88 -12.06 14.43 37.35
C ILE A 88 -11.64 14.12 35.91
N PRO A 89 -12.40 13.29 35.17
CA PRO A 89 -12.06 12.93 33.81
C PRO A 89 -12.19 14.15 32.90
N ASP A 90 -11.32 14.19 31.91
CA ASP A 90 -11.36 15.16 30.82
C ASP A 90 -11.69 14.46 29.49
N LYS A 91 -11.70 15.24 28.40
CA LYS A 91 -11.93 14.69 27.05
C LYS A 91 -10.82 13.74 26.58
N ASN A 92 -9.65 13.79 27.19
CA ASN A 92 -8.50 12.96 26.84
C ASN A 92 -8.47 11.63 27.60
N THR A 93 -9.22 11.54 28.71
CA THR A 93 -9.35 10.32 29.53
C THR A 93 -9.90 9.15 28.69
N ASN A 94 -10.79 9.44 27.74
CA ASN A 94 -11.12 8.51 26.67
C ASN A 94 -11.03 9.23 25.31
N MET A 95 -9.88 9.12 24.64
CA MET A 95 -9.69 9.74 23.32
C MET A 95 -10.56 9.11 22.21
N PHE A 96 -11.25 8.01 22.46
CA PHE A 96 -12.07 7.31 21.46
C PHE A 96 -13.55 7.73 21.47
N MET A 97 -13.89 8.81 22.18
CA MET A 97 -15.25 9.39 22.19
C MET A 97 -15.60 10.16 20.91
N ASP A 98 -14.62 10.72 20.21
CA ASP A 98 -14.77 11.41 18.92
C ASP A 98 -13.86 10.72 17.89
N ILE A 99 -14.33 10.60 16.65
CA ILE A 99 -13.54 10.05 15.55
C ILE A 99 -12.25 10.83 15.32
N ARG A 100 -12.27 12.16 15.55
CA ARG A 100 -11.08 13.02 15.40
C ARG A 100 -10.00 12.71 16.43
N THR A 101 -10.41 12.56 17.69
CA THR A 101 -9.49 12.25 18.78
C THR A 101 -9.03 10.81 18.72
N SER A 102 -9.85 9.88 18.22
CA SER A 102 -9.44 8.50 17.94
C SER A 102 -8.32 8.44 16.90
N LEU A 103 -8.45 9.20 15.80
CA LEU A 103 -7.43 9.27 14.76
C LEU A 103 -6.12 9.85 15.33
N PHE A 104 -6.23 10.87 16.19
CA PHE A 104 -5.07 11.44 16.89
C PHE A 104 -4.43 10.46 17.88
N ALA A 105 -5.23 9.67 18.63
CA ALA A 105 -4.73 8.63 19.51
C ALA A 105 -3.94 7.56 18.74
N MET A 106 -4.42 7.15 17.57
CA MET A 106 -3.68 6.22 16.71
C MET A 106 -2.39 6.81 16.15
N TYR A 107 -2.37 8.12 15.86
CA TYR A 107 -1.15 8.82 15.48
C TYR A 107 -0.13 8.87 16.64
N LEU A 108 -0.58 9.15 17.87
CA LEU A 108 0.29 9.08 19.05
C LEU A 108 0.85 7.68 19.25
N PHE A 109 0.01 6.65 19.07
CA PHE A 109 0.44 5.27 19.18
C PHE A 109 1.46 4.89 18.10
N LEU A 110 1.29 5.41 16.88
CA LEU A 110 2.27 5.27 15.80
C LEU A 110 3.63 5.91 16.14
N ALA A 111 3.62 7.04 16.85
CA ALA A 111 4.81 7.71 17.36
C ALA A 111 5.43 7.03 18.60
N GLY A 112 4.79 5.97 19.12
CA GLY A 112 5.26 5.19 20.26
C GLY A 112 4.62 5.57 21.60
N ASP A 113 3.65 6.49 21.61
CA ASP A 113 2.92 6.87 22.81
C ASP A 113 1.63 6.03 22.96
N SER A 114 1.66 5.07 23.90
CA SER A 114 0.53 4.19 24.19
C SER A 114 -0.40 4.70 25.30
N SER A 115 -0.21 5.93 25.80
CA SER A 115 -0.99 6.50 26.91
C SER A 115 -2.50 6.51 26.63
N ALA A 116 -2.87 6.76 25.37
CA ALA A 116 -4.26 6.75 24.95
C ALA A 116 -4.94 5.38 25.07
N LEU A 117 -4.18 4.27 25.13
CA LEU A 117 -4.67 2.89 25.19
C LEU A 117 -4.37 2.19 26.53
N SER A 118 -3.61 2.83 27.43
CA SER A 118 -3.23 2.26 28.73
C SER A 118 -4.34 2.31 29.79
N ASN A 119 -5.47 2.97 29.49
CA ASN A 119 -6.57 3.13 30.45
C ASN A 119 -7.42 1.87 30.63
N TRP A 120 -7.26 0.86 29.76
CA TRP A 120 -8.02 -0.39 29.82
C TRP A 120 -7.15 -1.55 30.31
N GLU A 121 -7.75 -2.41 31.13
CA GLU A 121 -7.14 -3.68 31.51
C GLU A 121 -7.18 -4.68 30.34
N TYR A 122 -6.01 -5.20 29.96
CA TYR A 122 -5.88 -6.12 28.83
C TYR A 122 -6.45 -7.52 29.09
N THR A 123 -6.60 -7.90 30.37
CA THR A 123 -7.14 -9.19 30.80
C THR A 123 -8.66 -9.28 30.61
N GLU A 124 -9.36 -8.17 30.82
CA GLU A 124 -10.83 -8.14 30.72
C GLU A 124 -11.31 -7.99 29.28
N ASN A 125 -10.49 -7.39 28.42
CA ASN A 125 -10.85 -7.07 27.04
C ASN A 125 -9.83 -7.63 26.03
N PRO A 126 -9.87 -8.95 25.73
CA PRO A 126 -8.88 -9.59 24.85
C PRO A 126 -8.89 -8.99 23.44
N SER A 127 -10.03 -8.48 22.97
CA SER A 127 -10.15 -7.83 21.66
C SER A 127 -9.27 -6.58 21.54
N ILE A 128 -9.17 -5.77 22.60
CA ILE A 128 -8.31 -4.58 22.63
C ILE A 128 -6.85 -5.02 22.53
N ALA A 129 -6.44 -5.99 23.35
CA ALA A 129 -5.08 -6.51 23.35
C ALA A 129 -4.68 -7.08 21.97
N VAL A 130 -5.55 -7.86 21.33
CA VAL A 130 -5.32 -8.38 19.98
C VAL A 130 -5.16 -7.24 18.97
N LEU A 131 -6.00 -6.21 19.03
CA LEU A 131 -5.94 -5.08 18.08
C LEU A 131 -4.67 -4.24 18.28
N ILE A 132 -4.23 -4.04 19.53
CA ILE A 132 -2.96 -3.39 19.89
C ILE A 132 -1.79 -4.16 19.31
N VAL A 133 -1.70 -5.47 19.59
CA VAL A 133 -0.61 -6.32 19.09
C VAL A 133 -0.57 -6.33 17.57
N LEU A 134 -1.74 -6.46 16.92
CA LEU A 134 -1.85 -6.46 15.46
C LEU A 134 -1.39 -5.12 14.86
N PHE A 135 -1.83 -4.00 15.43
CA PHE A 135 -1.41 -2.67 14.97
C PHE A 135 0.10 -2.46 15.14
N SER A 136 0.66 -2.82 16.30
CA SER A 136 2.10 -2.70 16.55
C SER A 136 2.91 -3.55 15.57
N LEU A 137 2.53 -4.81 15.34
CA LEU A 137 3.23 -5.69 14.39
C LEU A 137 3.15 -5.14 12.95
N LEU A 138 1.94 -4.83 12.49
CA LEU A 138 1.70 -4.43 11.11
C LEU A 138 2.28 -3.03 10.83
N VAL A 139 1.97 -2.05 11.67
CA VAL A 139 2.26 -0.66 11.37
C VAL A 139 3.62 -0.25 11.94
N VAL A 140 3.82 -0.41 13.24
CA VAL A 140 5.03 0.08 13.93
C VAL A 140 6.26 -0.75 13.58
N VAL A 141 6.13 -2.08 13.52
CA VAL A 141 7.27 -2.95 13.19
C VAL A 141 7.43 -3.12 11.69
N TYR A 142 6.39 -3.53 10.97
CA TYR A 142 6.55 -3.86 9.55
C TYR A 142 6.54 -2.62 8.65
N LEU A 143 5.45 -1.84 8.63
CA LEU A 143 5.31 -0.72 7.70
C LEU A 143 6.32 0.40 7.96
N MET A 144 6.62 0.76 9.22
CA MET A 144 7.62 1.81 9.49
C MET A 144 9.03 1.39 9.08
N ASN A 145 9.42 0.14 9.33
CA ASN A 145 10.72 -0.35 8.88
C ASN A 145 10.79 -0.45 7.35
N LEU A 146 9.69 -0.84 6.70
CA LEU A 146 9.59 -0.83 5.25
C LEU A 146 9.70 0.59 4.69
N LEU A 147 9.03 1.58 5.31
CA LEU A 147 9.12 2.99 4.93
C LEU A 147 10.56 3.50 5.05
N ILE A 148 11.24 3.20 6.15
CA ILE A 148 12.66 3.56 6.35
C ILE A 148 13.54 2.91 5.28
N GLY A 149 13.29 1.63 4.95
CA GLY A 149 14.00 0.92 3.89
C GLY A 149 13.80 1.57 2.51
N LEU A 150 12.56 1.90 2.16
CA LEU A 150 12.23 2.59 0.91
C LEU A 150 12.90 3.97 0.86
N LEU A 151 12.79 4.77 1.93
CA LEU A 151 13.48 6.05 2.04
C LEU A 151 14.99 5.93 1.81
N ASN A 152 15.62 4.92 2.40
CA ASN A 152 17.06 4.71 2.27
C ASN A 152 17.48 4.35 0.83
N ILE A 153 16.69 3.52 0.13
CA ILE A 153 16.95 3.19 -1.28
C ILE A 153 16.85 4.44 -2.14
N GLU A 154 15.78 5.21 -1.99
CA GLU A 154 15.52 6.37 -2.84
C GLU A 154 16.49 7.53 -2.60
N ILE A 155 16.87 7.77 -1.34
CA ILE A 155 17.92 8.74 -1.02
C ILE A 155 19.25 8.32 -1.66
N GLY A 156 19.53 7.02 -1.74
CA GLY A 156 20.73 6.49 -2.39
C GLY A 156 20.76 6.76 -3.90
N GLU A 157 19.63 6.65 -4.59
CA GLU A 157 19.53 6.91 -6.03
C GLU A 157 19.59 8.41 -6.37
N ASP A 158 18.93 9.26 -5.57
CA ASP A 158 18.76 10.69 -5.86
C ASP A 158 19.85 11.60 -5.28
N ASN A 159 20.89 11.06 -4.64
CA ASN A 159 22.03 11.82 -4.13
C ASN A 159 23.00 12.28 -5.23
N ASN A 160 22.47 12.92 -6.27
CA ASN A 160 23.24 13.41 -7.39
C ASN A 160 22.90 14.88 -7.70
N ARG A 161 23.95 15.67 -7.97
CA ARG A 161 23.86 17.03 -8.51
C ARG A 161 23.01 17.11 -9.79
N VAL A 162 22.98 16.03 -10.58
CA VAL A 162 22.14 15.92 -11.78
C VAL A 162 20.65 15.98 -11.43
N SER A 163 20.20 15.25 -10.40
CA SER A 163 18.78 15.26 -9.97
C SER A 163 18.32 16.66 -9.55
N TYR A 164 19.21 17.44 -8.91
CA TYR A 164 18.94 18.85 -8.60
C TYR A 164 18.75 19.71 -9.85
N LEU A 165 19.61 19.55 -10.86
CA LEU A 165 19.53 20.34 -12.08
C LEU A 165 18.30 20.01 -12.91
N ILE A 166 17.93 18.73 -12.98
CA ILE A 166 16.71 18.27 -13.63
C ILE A 166 15.50 18.90 -12.94
N GLN A 167 15.40 18.81 -11.61
CA GLN A 167 14.29 19.41 -10.87
C GLN A 167 14.25 20.93 -11.02
N LYS A 168 15.41 21.59 -11.04
CA LYS A 168 15.48 23.03 -11.29
C LYS A 168 14.94 23.39 -12.68
N ALA A 169 15.27 22.60 -13.70
CA ALA A 169 14.76 22.81 -15.06
C ALA A 169 13.25 22.54 -15.15
N GLU A 170 12.75 21.49 -14.51
CA GLU A 170 11.33 21.15 -14.45
C GLU A 170 10.52 22.28 -13.80
N ILE A 171 10.96 22.78 -12.64
CA ILE A 171 10.32 23.90 -11.94
C ILE A 171 10.36 25.18 -12.78
N LEU A 172 11.47 25.47 -13.47
CA LEU A 172 11.56 26.63 -14.37
C LEU A 172 10.57 26.53 -15.53
N ALA A 173 10.47 25.36 -16.17
CA ALA A 173 9.51 25.12 -17.25
C ALA A 173 8.06 25.25 -16.77
N GLU A 174 7.74 24.79 -15.55
CA GLU A 174 6.42 24.92 -14.96
C GLU A 174 6.07 26.39 -14.67
N ILE A 175 7.01 27.17 -14.14
CA ILE A 175 6.86 28.62 -13.94
C ILE A 175 6.63 29.32 -15.28
N GLU A 176 7.41 28.98 -16.30
CA GLU A 176 7.25 29.55 -17.64
C GLU A 176 5.88 29.26 -18.24
N LEU A 177 5.39 28.04 -18.08
CA LEU A 177 4.14 27.60 -18.68
C LEU A 177 2.91 28.17 -17.97
N PHE A 178 2.88 28.15 -16.63
CA PHE A 178 1.68 28.44 -15.84
C PHE A 178 1.66 29.81 -15.18
N TYR A 179 2.81 30.42 -14.90
CA TYR A 179 2.88 31.62 -14.05
C TYR A 179 3.32 32.89 -14.78
N LEU A 180 3.67 32.82 -16.07
CA LEU A 180 4.19 33.97 -16.83
C LEU A 180 3.36 34.37 -18.05
N LEU A 181 3.22 35.69 -18.21
CA LEU A 181 2.59 36.28 -19.40
C LEU A 181 3.46 36.07 -20.65
N PRO A 182 2.86 36.03 -21.87
CA PRO A 182 3.59 35.78 -23.12
C PRO A 182 4.75 36.73 -23.40
N HIS A 183 4.73 37.94 -22.84
CA HIS A 183 5.82 38.91 -23.00
C HIS A 183 6.98 38.66 -22.02
N GLN A 184 6.70 38.14 -20.81
CA GLN A 184 7.73 37.83 -19.80
C GLN A 184 8.58 36.63 -20.22
N ARG A 185 7.96 35.64 -20.87
CA ARG A 185 8.65 34.46 -21.43
C ARG A 185 9.69 34.79 -22.50
N ARG A 186 9.59 35.95 -23.15
CA ARG A 186 10.52 36.35 -24.23
C ARG A 186 11.75 37.11 -23.71
N TRP A 187 11.84 37.33 -22.40
CA TRP A 187 12.99 38.00 -21.79
C TRP A 187 14.17 37.05 -21.63
N ARG A 188 15.07 37.09 -22.60
CA ARG A 188 16.30 36.26 -22.64
C ARG A 188 17.22 36.42 -21.42
N THR A 189 17.12 37.54 -20.70
CA THR A 189 17.88 37.78 -19.47
C THR A 189 17.34 36.99 -18.28
N TRP A 190 16.06 36.66 -18.25
CA TRP A 190 15.42 35.88 -17.19
C TRP A 190 15.29 34.40 -17.56
N PHE A 191 15.11 34.11 -18.85
CA PHE A 191 14.98 32.77 -19.41
C PHE A 191 16.04 32.57 -20.50
N PRO A 192 17.25 32.14 -20.12
CA PRO A 192 18.28 31.83 -21.10
C PRO A 192 17.88 30.60 -21.91
N GLU A 193 18.21 30.61 -23.20
CA GLU A 193 17.89 29.53 -24.13
C GLU A 193 18.65 28.22 -23.81
N VAL A 194 19.78 28.33 -23.11
CA VAL A 194 20.63 27.20 -22.72
C VAL A 194 21.10 27.33 -21.27
N ILE A 195 21.18 26.21 -20.57
CA ILE A 195 21.75 26.12 -19.22
C ILE A 195 23.11 25.43 -19.33
N HIS A 196 24.17 26.13 -18.95
CA HIS A 196 25.51 25.56 -18.96
C HIS A 196 25.73 24.67 -17.72
N TYR A 197 26.20 23.45 -17.97
CA TYR A 197 26.63 22.52 -16.92
C TYR A 197 28.08 22.11 -17.16
N TYR A 198 28.88 22.14 -16.10
CA TYR A 198 30.25 21.64 -16.14
C TYR A 198 30.24 20.17 -15.74
N ALA A 199 30.63 19.32 -16.68
CA ALA A 199 30.87 17.90 -16.47
C ALA A 199 32.37 17.61 -16.56
N ASP A 200 32.83 16.65 -15.77
CA ASP A 200 34.16 16.09 -15.89
C ASP A 200 34.25 15.28 -17.20
N ALA A 201 35.25 15.56 -18.02
CA ALA A 201 35.38 14.97 -19.36
C ALA A 201 35.58 13.45 -19.31
N ASP A 202 36.32 12.95 -18.31
CA ASP A 202 36.57 11.51 -18.17
C ASP A 202 35.31 10.78 -17.72
N LYS A 203 34.57 11.36 -16.75
CA LYS A 203 33.28 10.81 -16.33
C LYS A 203 32.23 10.83 -17.45
N ALA A 204 32.19 11.91 -18.22
CA ALA A 204 31.29 12.04 -19.36
C ALA A 204 31.60 10.98 -20.43
N ARG A 205 32.89 10.74 -20.70
CA ARG A 205 33.32 9.70 -21.65
C ARG A 205 32.83 8.32 -21.24
N ILE A 206 33.10 7.92 -20.00
CA ILE A 206 32.70 6.60 -19.46
C ILE A 206 31.18 6.40 -19.56
N GLU A 207 30.40 7.41 -19.20
CA GLU A 207 28.95 7.29 -19.21
C GLU A 207 28.38 7.23 -20.64
N ILE A 208 28.94 7.99 -21.58
CA ILE A 208 28.52 7.95 -22.99
C ILE A 208 28.84 6.59 -23.61
N GLU A 209 30.03 6.02 -23.33
CA GLU A 209 30.38 4.67 -23.78
C GLU A 209 29.40 3.62 -23.22
N ARG A 210 29.06 3.70 -21.93
CA ARG A 210 28.04 2.84 -21.29
C ARG A 210 26.68 2.95 -21.97
N LEU A 211 26.21 4.17 -22.26
CA LEU A 211 24.93 4.40 -22.92
C LEU A 211 24.89 3.84 -24.34
N ILE A 212 26.01 3.93 -25.06
CA ILE A 212 26.16 3.35 -26.41
C ILE A 212 26.11 1.82 -26.32
N GLU A 213 26.85 1.20 -25.39
CA GLU A 213 26.87 -0.25 -25.20
C GLU A 213 25.48 -0.81 -24.83
N ASN A 214 24.75 -0.09 -23.98
CA ASN A 214 23.40 -0.47 -23.56
C ASN A 214 22.31 -0.15 -24.59
N GLY A 215 22.63 0.57 -25.67
CA GLY A 215 21.67 1.03 -26.67
C GLY A 215 20.71 2.12 -26.18
N GLU A 216 21.01 2.76 -25.06
CA GLU A 216 20.24 3.86 -24.45
C GLU A 216 20.64 5.24 -25.02
N TRP A 217 21.68 5.28 -25.85
CA TRP A 217 22.11 6.52 -26.52
C TRP A 217 21.12 6.95 -27.60
N ASP A 218 20.18 7.83 -27.22
CA ASP A 218 19.23 8.42 -28.16
C ASP A 218 19.93 9.18 -29.30
N THR A 219 19.49 9.00 -30.53
CA THR A 219 20.08 9.69 -31.70
C THR A 219 19.13 10.69 -32.36
N LYS A 220 17.93 10.91 -31.79
CA LYS A 220 16.88 11.70 -32.45
C LYS A 220 17.04 13.21 -32.28
N GLU A 221 17.47 13.69 -31.12
CA GLU A 221 17.57 15.13 -30.83
C GLU A 221 19.02 15.61 -30.74
N PHE A 222 19.28 16.85 -31.17
CA PHE A 222 20.59 17.52 -31.08
C PHE A 222 21.75 16.81 -31.80
N THR A 223 21.48 16.16 -32.94
CA THR A 223 22.44 15.32 -33.68
C THR A 223 23.79 16.00 -33.95
N GLU A 224 23.80 17.29 -34.33
CA GLU A 224 25.05 18.00 -34.62
C GLU A 224 25.86 18.33 -33.36
N LEU A 225 25.21 18.75 -32.27
CA LEU A 225 25.88 18.96 -30.97
C LEU A 225 26.48 17.67 -30.43
N ARG A 226 25.82 16.52 -30.64
CA ARG A 226 26.33 15.22 -30.22
C ARG A 226 27.55 14.77 -31.02
N LYS A 227 27.59 15.01 -32.33
CA LYS A 227 28.79 14.75 -33.14
C LYS A 227 29.99 15.53 -32.62
N ILE A 228 29.79 16.82 -32.35
CA ILE A 228 30.82 17.70 -31.76
C ILE A 228 31.26 17.16 -30.40
N LEU A 229 30.32 16.75 -29.54
CA LEU A 229 30.64 16.17 -28.23
C LEU A 229 31.47 14.88 -28.33
N LEU A 230 31.12 13.97 -29.25
CA LEU A 230 31.85 12.72 -29.46
C LEU A 230 33.26 12.98 -30.01
N GLU A 231 33.40 13.97 -30.88
CA GLU A 231 34.69 14.41 -31.43
C GLU A 231 35.57 15.03 -30.33
N ASP A 232 35.04 15.96 -29.55
CA ASP A 232 35.73 16.62 -28.44
C ASP A 232 36.13 15.63 -27.34
N LEU A 233 35.28 14.65 -27.04
CA LEU A 233 35.58 13.58 -26.08
C LEU A 233 36.42 12.45 -26.67
N GLN A 234 36.77 12.51 -27.97
CA GLN A 234 37.58 11.51 -28.69
C GLN A 234 36.97 10.09 -28.67
N ILE A 235 35.64 9.99 -28.61
CA ILE A 235 34.91 8.71 -28.62
C ILE A 235 34.72 8.31 -30.08
N LYS A 236 35.32 7.18 -30.47
CA LYS A 236 35.11 6.61 -31.81
C LYS A 236 33.77 5.88 -31.85
N HIS A 237 32.70 6.62 -32.11
CA HIS A 237 31.38 6.04 -32.35
C HIS A 237 30.97 6.26 -33.80
N ASN A 238 30.73 5.18 -34.53
CA ASN A 238 30.25 5.23 -35.90
C ASN A 238 28.72 5.04 -35.88
N PRO A 239 27.91 6.03 -36.31
CA PRO A 239 26.44 5.94 -36.26
C PRO A 239 25.86 4.78 -37.09
N ILE A 240 26.68 4.15 -37.95
CA ILE A 240 26.33 2.97 -38.75
C ILE A 240 26.05 1.74 -37.88
N ASP A 241 26.66 1.61 -36.69
CA ASP A 241 26.37 0.48 -35.79
C ASP A 241 24.92 0.54 -35.25
N ASN A 242 24.34 1.73 -35.11
CA ASN A 242 22.94 1.88 -34.72
C ASN A 242 21.97 1.40 -35.79
N GLU A 243 22.34 1.41 -37.07
CA GLU A 243 21.49 0.87 -38.16
C GLU A 243 21.46 -0.66 -38.11
N VAL A 244 22.60 -1.29 -37.82
CA VAL A 244 22.71 -2.74 -37.60
C VAL A 244 21.98 -3.17 -36.31
N ILE A 245 22.05 -2.36 -35.26
CA ILE A 245 21.29 -2.57 -34.03
C ILE A 245 19.78 -2.36 -34.28
N LEU A 246 19.38 -1.35 -35.06
CA LEU A 246 17.97 -1.15 -35.45
C LEU A 246 17.42 -2.32 -36.27
N GLU A 247 18.21 -2.88 -37.19
CA GLU A 247 17.81 -4.08 -37.94
C GLU A 247 17.65 -5.30 -37.03
N LYS A 248 18.56 -5.48 -36.07
CA LYS A 248 18.43 -6.53 -35.03
C LYS A 248 17.20 -6.30 -34.14
N LEU A 249 16.89 -5.07 -33.78
CA LEU A 249 15.70 -4.71 -32.99
C LEU A 249 14.42 -4.98 -33.78
N LYS A 250 14.35 -4.56 -35.05
CA LYS A 250 13.22 -4.87 -35.94
C LYS A 250 13.00 -6.39 -36.07
N SER A 251 14.07 -7.16 -36.21
CA SER A 251 13.99 -8.63 -36.26
C SER A 251 13.50 -9.24 -34.93
N ASN A 252 13.85 -8.63 -33.80
CA ASN A 252 13.36 -9.06 -32.49
C ASN A 252 11.91 -8.64 -32.22
N ASP A 253 11.46 -7.49 -32.71
CA ASP A 253 10.07 -7.06 -32.63
C ASP A 253 9.16 -8.02 -33.42
N GLU A 254 9.59 -8.46 -34.61
CA GLU A 254 8.88 -9.50 -35.37
C GLU A 254 8.80 -10.84 -34.62
N LYS A 255 9.84 -11.21 -33.85
CA LYS A 255 9.81 -12.40 -32.98
C LYS A 255 8.87 -12.21 -31.79
N LEU A 256 8.83 -11.01 -31.21
CA LEU A 256 7.96 -10.68 -30.08
C LEU A 256 6.48 -10.72 -30.49
N GLU A 257 6.11 -10.22 -31.67
CA GLU A 257 4.75 -10.34 -32.18
C GLU A 257 4.32 -11.80 -32.37
N LYS A 258 5.23 -12.65 -32.89
CA LYS A 258 4.98 -14.09 -33.00
C LYS A 258 4.78 -14.75 -31.63
N LEU A 259 5.49 -14.32 -30.60
CA LEU A 259 5.30 -14.80 -29.22
C LEU A 259 3.95 -14.36 -28.65
N LYS A 260 3.55 -13.09 -28.81
CA LYS A 260 2.22 -12.60 -28.37
C LYS A 260 1.08 -13.38 -29.03
N SER A 261 1.20 -13.66 -30.33
CA SER A 261 0.23 -14.52 -31.05
C SER A 261 0.15 -15.94 -30.47
N ASN A 262 1.27 -16.48 -29.99
CA ASN A 262 1.30 -17.79 -29.36
C ASN A 262 0.73 -17.77 -27.93
N ASP A 263 0.91 -16.69 -27.18
CA ASP A 263 0.31 -16.51 -25.86
C ASP A 263 -1.22 -16.43 -25.94
N GLU A 264 -1.78 -15.74 -26.94
CA GLU A 264 -3.23 -15.74 -27.20
C GLU A 264 -3.76 -17.15 -27.54
N LYS A 265 -2.97 -17.97 -28.25
CA LYS A 265 -3.32 -19.37 -28.50
C LYS A 265 -3.25 -20.21 -27.21
N LEU A 266 -2.30 -19.93 -26.31
CA LEU A 266 -2.17 -20.62 -25.04
C LEU A 266 -3.34 -20.31 -24.09
N GLU A 267 -3.84 -19.07 -24.06
CA GLU A 267 -5.04 -18.74 -23.27
C GLU A 267 -6.28 -19.47 -23.78
N LYS A 268 -6.45 -19.59 -25.09
CA LYS A 268 -7.55 -20.38 -25.69
C LYS A 268 -7.46 -21.86 -25.30
N LEU A 269 -6.26 -22.42 -25.18
CA LEU A 269 -6.06 -23.80 -24.71
C LEU A 269 -6.44 -23.95 -23.23
N LYS A 270 -6.08 -23.01 -22.36
CA LYS A 270 -6.48 -23.04 -20.94
C LYS A 270 -8.00 -23.01 -20.76
N SER A 271 -8.70 -22.22 -21.58
CA SER A 271 -10.18 -22.20 -21.57
C SER A 271 -10.78 -23.54 -21.99
N ASN A 272 -10.16 -24.23 -22.97
CA ASN A 272 -10.59 -25.57 -23.37
C ASN A 272 -10.36 -26.62 -22.27
N ASP A 273 -9.28 -26.52 -21.50
CA ASP A 273 -9.03 -27.41 -20.36
C ASP A 273 -10.10 -27.25 -19.26
N GLU A 274 -10.58 -26.03 -19.03
CA GLU A 274 -11.68 -25.76 -18.09
C GLU A 274 -13.02 -26.38 -18.56
N ILE A 275 -13.25 -26.38 -19.89
CA ILE A 275 -14.39 -27.08 -20.50
C ILE A 275 -14.26 -28.60 -20.33
N LEU A 276 -13.05 -29.16 -20.43
CA LEU A 276 -12.79 -30.59 -20.24
C LEU A 276 -13.09 -31.05 -18.81
N GLU A 277 -12.74 -30.26 -17.80
CA GLU A 277 -13.08 -30.56 -16.39
C GLU A 277 -14.59 -30.51 -16.11
N LYS A 278 -15.30 -29.57 -16.75
CA LYS A 278 -16.78 -29.53 -16.71
C LYS A 278 -17.41 -30.77 -17.36
N LEU A 279 -16.84 -31.25 -18.46
CA LEU A 279 -17.31 -32.49 -19.12
C LEU A 279 -17.10 -33.73 -18.23
N LYS A 280 -15.92 -33.90 -17.61
CA LYS A 280 -15.67 -34.99 -16.66
C LYS A 280 -16.65 -34.99 -15.47
N SER A 281 -17.00 -33.80 -15.00
CA SER A 281 -17.99 -33.65 -13.92
C SER A 281 -19.39 -34.10 -14.36
N ASN A 282 -19.77 -33.81 -15.61
CA ASN A 282 -21.03 -34.26 -16.19
C ASN A 282 -21.08 -35.78 -16.39
N ASP A 283 -19.97 -36.41 -16.79
CA ASP A 283 -19.90 -37.88 -16.92
C ASP A 283 -20.17 -38.57 -15.56
N LYS A 284 -19.64 -38.00 -14.47
CA LYS A 284 -19.88 -38.49 -13.11
C LYS A 284 -21.34 -38.34 -12.67
N ILE A 285 -22.05 -37.33 -13.19
CA ILE A 285 -23.50 -37.17 -12.97
C ILE A 285 -24.27 -38.23 -13.76
N LEU A 286 -23.86 -38.54 -14.99
CA LEU A 286 -24.48 -39.55 -15.83
C LEU A 286 -24.39 -40.96 -15.20
N GLU A 287 -23.26 -41.31 -14.61
CA GLU A 287 -23.12 -42.58 -13.86
C GLU A 287 -24.08 -42.67 -12.67
N LYS A 288 -24.28 -41.57 -11.94
CA LYS A 288 -25.24 -41.52 -10.82
C LYS A 288 -26.68 -41.68 -11.31
N LEU A 289 -27.03 -41.10 -12.47
CA LEU A 289 -28.36 -41.26 -13.05
C LEU A 289 -28.61 -42.73 -13.44
N LYS A 290 -27.66 -43.39 -14.12
CA LYS A 290 -27.76 -44.82 -14.43
C LYS A 290 -27.98 -45.69 -13.19
N SER A 291 -27.25 -45.41 -12.11
CA SER A 291 -27.44 -46.13 -10.84
C SER A 291 -28.82 -45.91 -10.22
N ASN A 292 -29.41 -44.72 -10.41
CA ASN A 292 -30.76 -44.43 -9.94
C ASN A 292 -31.83 -45.13 -10.80
N ASP A 293 -31.62 -45.22 -12.12
CA ASP A 293 -32.52 -45.95 -13.01
C ASP A 293 -32.58 -47.45 -12.65
N GLU A 294 -31.43 -48.07 -12.35
CA GLU A 294 -31.39 -49.46 -11.86
C GLU A 294 -32.16 -49.65 -10.53
N LYS A 295 -32.09 -48.66 -9.63
CA LYS A 295 -32.85 -48.68 -8.37
C LYS A 295 -34.35 -48.57 -8.62
N LEU A 296 -34.76 -47.76 -9.59
CA LEU A 296 -36.16 -47.58 -9.97
C LEU A 296 -36.74 -48.90 -10.54
N GLU A 297 -36.02 -49.56 -11.44
CA GLU A 297 -36.44 -50.84 -12.00
C GLU A 297 -36.61 -51.92 -10.91
N ASN A 298 -35.74 -51.89 -9.90
CA ASN A 298 -35.82 -52.82 -8.77
C ASN A 298 -37.01 -52.51 -7.84
N LEU A 299 -37.43 -51.24 -7.73
CA LEU A 299 -38.65 -50.82 -7.03
C LEU A 299 -39.91 -51.24 -7.79
N GLU A 300 -39.93 -51.10 -9.12
CA GLU A 300 -41.04 -51.56 -9.96
C GLU A 300 -41.25 -53.07 -9.83
N LYS A 301 -40.18 -53.86 -9.86
CA LYS A 301 -40.25 -55.33 -9.62
C LYS A 301 -40.81 -55.66 -8.23
N LYS A 302 -40.53 -54.85 -7.21
CA LYS A 302 -41.11 -55.03 -5.86
C LYS A 302 -42.60 -54.69 -5.82
N LEU A 303 -43.02 -53.62 -6.51
CA LEU A 303 -44.43 -53.24 -6.62
C LEU A 303 -45.24 -54.31 -7.37
N GLU A 304 -44.69 -54.89 -8.43
CA GLU A 304 -45.34 -55.98 -9.16
C GLU A 304 -45.53 -57.23 -8.29
N LYS A 305 -44.53 -57.56 -7.45
CA LYS A 305 -44.66 -58.64 -6.45
C LYS A 305 -45.74 -58.35 -5.40
N LEU A 306 -45.84 -57.11 -4.94
CA LEU A 306 -46.89 -56.68 -4.00
C LEU A 306 -48.29 -56.78 -4.63
N GLY A 307 -48.41 -56.40 -5.91
CA GLY A 307 -49.66 -56.56 -6.67
C GLY A 307 -50.11 -58.02 -6.75
N LYS A 308 -49.18 -58.94 -7.06
CA LYS A 308 -49.46 -60.38 -7.10
C LYS A 308 -49.88 -60.94 -5.73
N LEU A 309 -49.26 -60.48 -4.64
CA LEU A 309 -49.67 -60.84 -3.27
C LEU A 309 -51.08 -60.33 -2.92
N LEU A 310 -51.45 -59.14 -3.39
CA LEU A 310 -52.79 -58.57 -3.19
C LEU A 310 -53.85 -59.35 -3.96
N GLU A 311 -53.55 -59.80 -5.18
CA GLU A 311 -54.42 -60.69 -5.96
C GLU A 311 -54.59 -62.05 -5.28
N GLU A 312 -53.54 -62.63 -4.70
CA GLU A 312 -53.63 -63.88 -3.90
C GLU A 312 -54.48 -63.73 -2.62
N ILE A 313 -54.45 -62.55 -1.98
CA ILE A 313 -55.28 -62.26 -0.80
C ILE A 313 -56.76 -62.12 -1.21
N HIS A 314 -57.05 -61.55 -2.38
CA HIS A 314 -58.41 -61.40 -2.91
C HIS A 314 -59.00 -62.70 -3.47
N ALA A 315 -58.18 -63.70 -3.79
CA ALA A 315 -58.61 -64.99 -4.33
C ALA A 315 -58.89 -66.07 -3.26
N LYS A 316 -58.76 -65.73 -1.97
CA LYS A 316 -59.06 -66.58 -0.81
C LYS A 316 -60.36 -66.18 -0.14
#